data_AF-A0A2I9CR89-F1
#
_entry.id   AF-A0A2I9CR89-F1
#
_cell.length_a   1.000
_cell.length_b   1.000
_cell.length_c   1.000
_cell.angle_alpha   90.00
_cell.angle_beta   90.00
_cell.angle_gamma   90.00
#
_symmetry.space_group_name_H-M   'P 1'
#
loop_
_entity.id
_entity.type
_entity.pdbx_description
1 polymer ?
#
loop_
_entity_poly.entity_id
_entity_poly.type
_entity_poly.pdbx_seq_one_letter_code
_entity_poly.pdbx_strand_id
1 'polypeptide(L)'
;MLEAHRERLERRLASTPDQLAALETLLQEVPMEYRVRLRTEPHRFVREEVALPETGGVLRQAMAEVCALMERRNLPAAGAPWCAYPLPEEGEVVPVDCAVPVPTRAEGEGRVVGGELPGGEVACNRHVGPYSALPQAFEAVARWVAERELEVAGPLREVYLSHDPEPAQRHVVEVVFPIRRTS
;
A
#
# COMPACT_ATOMS: atom_id res chain seq x y z
N MET A 1 15.02 36.62 41.32
CA MET A 1 13.93 36.86 40.34
C MET A 1 14.39 36.62 38.90
N LEU A 2 15.60 37.05 38.52
CA LEU A 2 16.17 36.87 37.17
C LEU A 2 16.55 35.41 36.84
N GLU A 3 17.04 34.63 37.81
CA GLU A 3 17.38 33.21 37.60
C GLU A 3 16.14 32.35 37.28
N ALA A 4 15.04 32.55 38.01
CA ALA A 4 13.75 31.91 37.71
C ALA A 4 13.17 32.35 36.35
N HIS A 5 13.56 33.51 35.83
CA HIS A 5 13.20 33.95 34.48
C HIS A 5 14.07 33.26 33.42
N ARG A 6 15.38 33.13 33.68
CA ARG A 6 16.32 32.37 32.84
C ARG A 6 15.92 30.90 32.69
N GLU A 7 15.61 30.19 33.77
CA GLU A 7 15.17 28.79 33.71
C GLU A 7 13.85 28.59 32.95
N ARG A 8 12.97 29.61 32.91
CA ARG A 8 11.76 29.58 32.09
C ARG A 8 12.05 29.78 30.61
N LEU A 9 13.02 30.64 30.27
CA LEU A 9 13.45 30.84 28.89
C LEU A 9 14.20 29.61 28.36
N GLU A 10 15.06 28.99 29.17
CA GLU A 10 15.76 27.75 28.83
C GLU A 10 14.78 26.59 28.58
N ARG A 11 13.74 26.44 29.42
CA ARG A 11 12.70 25.42 29.18
C ARG A 11 11.89 25.65 27.90
N ARG A 12 11.59 26.92 27.55
CA ARG A 12 10.91 27.26 26.29
C ARG A 12 11.80 26.97 25.09
N LEU A 13 13.09 27.32 25.16
CA LEU A 13 14.06 27.00 24.11
C LEU A 13 14.26 25.49 23.95
N ALA A 14 14.23 24.72 25.05
CA ALA A 14 14.33 23.26 25.00
C ALA A 14 13.10 22.60 24.35
N SER A 15 11.90 23.16 24.49
CA SER A 15 10.68 22.64 23.86
C SER A 15 10.48 23.11 22.41
N THR A 16 11.16 24.17 21.99
CA THR A 16 10.97 24.80 20.67
C THR A 16 11.41 23.89 19.51
N PRO A 17 12.54 23.17 19.57
CA PRO A 17 12.97 22.24 18.52
C PRO A 17 11.95 21.12 18.26
N ASP A 18 11.40 20.50 19.31
CA ASP A 18 10.41 19.43 19.18
C ASP A 18 9.10 19.96 18.57
N GLN A 19 8.67 21.16 18.97
CA GLN A 19 7.49 21.81 18.41
C GLN A 19 7.69 22.22 16.94
N LEU A 20 8.89 22.70 16.58
CA LEU A 20 9.24 22.99 15.19
C LEU A 20 9.27 21.72 14.35
N ALA A 21 9.87 20.63 14.83
CA ALA A 21 9.89 19.35 14.11
C ALA A 21 8.48 18.78 13.89
N ALA A 22 7.59 18.89 14.88
CA ALA A 22 6.18 18.51 14.73
C ALA A 22 5.45 19.41 13.72
N LEU A 23 5.69 20.73 13.75
CA LEU A 23 5.09 21.66 12.80
C LEU A 23 5.64 21.46 11.38
N GLU A 24 6.94 21.20 11.22
CA GLU A 24 7.57 20.87 9.94
C GLU A 24 7.02 19.56 9.39
N THR A 25 6.79 18.55 10.25
CA THR A 25 6.11 17.31 9.86
C THR A 25 4.70 17.58 9.36
N LEU A 26 3.92 18.39 10.09
CA LEU A 26 2.56 18.79 9.70
C LEU A 26 2.52 19.66 8.44
N LEU A 27 3.52 20.51 8.23
CA LEU A 27 3.64 21.38 7.05
C LEU A 27 4.20 20.63 5.82
N GLN A 28 4.93 19.53 6.03
CA GLN A 28 5.33 18.61 4.97
C GLN A 28 4.16 17.73 4.48
N GLU A 29 3.03 17.69 5.20
CA GLU A 29 1.76 17.18 4.70
C GLU A 29 1.14 18.17 3.70
N VAL A 30 1.85 18.44 2.59
CA VAL A 30 1.21 19.02 1.41
C VAL A 30 0.18 18.00 0.95
N PRO A 31 -1.13 18.32 0.88
CA PRO A 31 -2.12 17.37 0.39
C PRO A 31 -1.71 16.95 -1.02
N MET A 32 -1.28 15.69 -1.14
CA MET A 32 -0.91 15.09 -2.41
C MET A 32 -2.12 15.11 -3.33
N GLU A 33 -2.02 15.81 -4.46
CA GLU A 33 -3.06 15.74 -5.48
C GLU A 33 -3.05 14.37 -6.15
N TYR A 34 -3.97 13.51 -5.74
CA TYR A 34 -4.15 12.19 -6.34
C TYR A 34 -4.84 12.30 -7.70
N ARG A 35 -4.07 12.11 -8.77
CA ARG A 35 -4.63 11.93 -10.11
C ARG A 35 -4.99 10.47 -10.34
N VAL A 36 -6.29 10.17 -10.33
CA VAL A 36 -6.81 8.84 -10.68
C VAL A 36 -6.78 8.66 -12.21
N ARG A 37 -6.35 7.48 -12.65
CA ARG A 37 -6.26 7.08 -14.06
C ARG A 37 -6.93 5.74 -14.26
N LEU A 38 -7.48 5.55 -15.46
CA LEU A 38 -7.93 4.23 -15.90
C LEU A 38 -6.76 3.47 -16.54
N ARG A 39 -6.67 2.19 -16.23
CA ARG A 39 -5.74 1.26 -16.87
C ARG A 39 -6.47 -0.04 -17.17
N THR A 40 -6.17 -0.64 -18.31
CA THR A 40 -6.58 -2.01 -18.60
C THR A 40 -5.43 -2.93 -18.19
N GLU A 41 -5.70 -3.87 -17.29
CA GLU A 41 -4.74 -4.90 -16.92
C GLU A 41 -5.00 -6.18 -17.71
N PRO A 42 -3.97 -6.79 -18.32
CA PRO A 42 -4.13 -8.10 -18.93
C PRO A 42 -4.33 -9.15 -17.84
N HIS A 43 -4.94 -10.28 -18.18
CA HIS A 43 -4.89 -11.46 -17.34
C HIS A 43 -3.43 -11.83 -17.09
N ARG A 44 -3.04 -11.98 -15.83
CA ARG A 44 -1.69 -12.38 -15.44
C ARG A 44 -1.75 -13.63 -14.59
N PHE A 45 -0.86 -14.57 -14.90
CA PHE A 45 -0.56 -15.71 -14.03
C PHE A 45 0.30 -15.21 -12.86
N VAL A 46 -0.30 -14.53 -11.89
CA VAL A 46 0.45 -14.06 -10.72
C VAL A 46 0.44 -15.17 -9.69
N ARG A 47 1.61 -15.69 -9.33
CA ARG A 47 1.62 -16.86 -8.48
C ARG A 47 2.77 -16.90 -7.50
N GLU A 48 2.59 -16.20 -6.39
CA GLU A 48 2.91 -16.66 -5.04
C GLU A 48 2.01 -15.89 -4.09
N GLU A 49 0.94 -16.51 -3.59
CA GLU A 49 -0.08 -15.85 -2.77
C GLU A 49 -0.02 -16.37 -1.33
N VAL A 50 0.03 -15.46 -0.35
CA VAL A 50 -0.11 -15.82 1.07
C VAL A 50 -1.29 -15.06 1.65
N ALA A 51 -2.32 -15.80 2.05
CA ALA A 51 -3.47 -15.29 2.79
C ALA A 51 -3.11 -15.13 4.28
N LEU A 52 -3.29 -13.93 4.84
CA LEU A 52 -2.91 -13.61 6.22
C LEU A 52 -3.94 -12.77 6.98
N PRO A 53 -4.00 -12.87 8.32
CA PRO A 53 -4.70 -11.89 9.13
C PRO A 53 -4.01 -10.51 9.06
N GLU A 54 -4.81 -9.45 8.98
CA GLU A 54 -4.39 -8.05 8.87
C GLU A 54 -3.63 -7.55 10.12
N THR A 55 -2.36 -7.94 10.26
CA THR A 55 -1.46 -7.41 11.29
C THR A 55 -0.15 -7.00 10.61
N GLY A 56 0.27 -5.74 10.78
CA GLY A 56 1.40 -5.17 10.01
C GLY A 56 2.74 -5.92 10.13
N GLY A 57 2.96 -6.67 11.22
CA GLY A 57 4.11 -7.56 11.36
C GLY A 57 4.05 -8.80 10.47
N VAL A 58 2.84 -9.33 10.26
CA VAL A 58 2.58 -10.55 9.50
C VAL A 58 2.68 -10.30 8.00
N LEU A 59 2.26 -9.11 7.53
CA LEU A 59 2.39 -8.69 6.12
C LEU A 59 3.86 -8.71 5.65
N ARG A 60 4.74 -8.09 6.43
CA ARG A 60 6.18 -8.04 6.14
C ARG A 60 6.79 -9.44 6.11
N GLN A 61 6.39 -10.28 7.05
CA GLN A 61 6.88 -11.65 7.12
C GLN A 61 6.44 -12.47 5.90
N ALA A 62 5.18 -12.41 5.48
CA ALA A 62 4.76 -13.14 4.29
C ALA A 62 5.40 -12.64 3.01
N MET A 63 5.56 -11.32 2.85
CA MET A 63 6.28 -10.79 1.70
C MET A 63 7.72 -11.31 1.66
N ALA A 64 8.39 -11.41 2.82
CA ALA A 64 9.71 -12.02 2.91
C ALA A 64 9.68 -13.53 2.57
N GLU A 65 8.65 -14.27 2.97
CA GLU A 65 8.48 -15.69 2.64
C GLU A 65 8.27 -15.92 1.13
N VAL A 66 7.48 -15.08 0.48
CA VAL A 66 7.28 -15.08 -0.98
C VAL A 66 8.60 -14.78 -1.69
N CYS A 67 9.29 -13.69 -1.32
CA CYS A 67 10.60 -13.37 -1.90
C CYS A 67 11.61 -14.52 -1.72
N ALA A 68 11.65 -15.14 -0.54
CA ALA A 68 12.55 -16.26 -0.27
C ALA A 68 12.20 -17.52 -1.08
N LEU A 69 10.91 -17.80 -1.35
CA LEU A 69 10.52 -18.93 -2.20
C LEU A 69 10.87 -18.67 -3.67
N MET A 70 10.65 -17.44 -4.15
CA MET A 70 11.08 -17.03 -5.49
C MET A 70 12.60 -17.17 -5.68
N GLU A 71 13.39 -16.74 -4.70
CA GLU A 71 14.84 -16.89 -4.70
C GLU A 71 15.27 -18.36 -4.75
N ARG A 72 14.68 -19.22 -3.91
CA ARG A 72 14.98 -20.67 -3.91
C ARG A 72 14.66 -21.35 -5.24
N ARG A 73 13.69 -20.82 -5.98
CA ARG A 73 13.22 -21.38 -7.26
C ARG A 73 13.80 -20.68 -8.47
N ASN A 74 14.70 -19.71 -8.27
CA ASN A 74 15.28 -18.89 -9.34
C ASN A 74 14.20 -18.26 -10.24
N LEU A 75 13.05 -17.89 -9.66
CA LEU A 75 11.95 -17.26 -10.39
C LEU A 75 12.20 -15.76 -10.48
N PRO A 76 12.30 -15.18 -11.69
CA PRO A 76 12.44 -13.73 -11.83
C PRO A 76 11.10 -13.05 -11.51
N ALA A 77 11.15 -11.93 -10.80
CA ALA A 77 10.00 -11.05 -10.63
C ALA A 77 9.63 -10.42 -11.99
N ALA A 78 8.38 -10.57 -12.39
CA ALA A 78 7.79 -9.96 -13.60
C ALA A 78 7.04 -8.65 -13.31
N GLY A 79 7.08 -8.17 -12.06
CA GLY A 79 6.41 -6.95 -11.63
C GLY A 79 6.64 -6.66 -10.16
N ALA A 80 6.07 -5.54 -9.71
CA ALA A 80 6.13 -5.14 -8.31
C ALA A 80 5.28 -6.05 -7.42
N PRO A 81 5.72 -6.31 -6.18
CA PRO A 81 4.89 -6.96 -5.17
C PRO A 81 3.62 -6.16 -4.92
N TRP A 82 2.54 -6.86 -4.59
CA TRP A 82 1.29 -6.24 -4.21
C TRP A 82 0.61 -7.01 -3.09
N CYS A 83 -0.27 -6.33 -2.36
CA CYS A 83 -1.20 -6.96 -1.45
C CYS A 83 -2.63 -6.55 -1.82
N ALA A 84 -3.54 -7.52 -1.82
CA ALA A 84 -4.93 -7.38 -2.15
C ALA A 84 -5.77 -7.49 -0.88
N TYR A 85 -6.65 -6.51 -0.71
CA TYR A 85 -7.54 -6.32 0.42
C TYR A 85 -8.95 -6.58 -0.07
N PRO A 86 -9.53 -7.75 0.25
CA PRO A 86 -10.93 -8.02 -0.04
C PRO A 86 -11.81 -6.98 0.65
N LEU A 87 -12.95 -6.67 0.04
CA LEU A 87 -13.97 -5.84 0.66
C LEU A 87 -14.73 -6.73 1.64
N PRO A 88 -14.55 -6.57 2.97
CA PRO A 88 -15.24 -7.42 3.93
C PRO A 88 -16.75 -7.15 3.90
N GLU A 89 -17.55 -8.20 4.00
CA GLU A 89 -18.95 -8.06 4.40
C GLU A 89 -19.03 -7.70 5.90
N GLU A 90 -20.16 -7.14 6.35
CA GLU A 90 -20.31 -6.62 7.72
C GLU A 90 -19.90 -7.66 8.78
N GLY A 91 -18.80 -7.38 9.49
CA GLY A 91 -18.29 -8.20 10.59
C GLY A 91 -17.30 -9.30 10.20
N GLU A 92 -16.89 -9.39 8.94
CA GLU A 92 -15.90 -10.37 8.49
C GLU A 92 -14.46 -9.84 8.57
N VAL A 93 -13.55 -10.66 9.08
CA VAL A 93 -12.11 -10.43 8.96
C VAL A 93 -11.62 -11.28 7.79
N VAL A 94 -11.49 -10.66 6.63
CA VAL A 94 -11.01 -11.35 5.43
C VAL A 94 -9.48 -11.29 5.39
N PRO A 95 -8.79 -12.40 5.09
CA PRO A 95 -7.34 -12.37 4.94
C PRO A 95 -6.91 -11.44 3.80
N VAL A 96 -5.73 -10.85 3.96
CA VAL A 96 -5.04 -10.08 2.93
C VAL A 96 -4.18 -11.04 2.10
N ASP A 97 -4.27 -10.92 0.78
CA ASP A 97 -3.51 -11.74 -0.16
C ASP A 97 -2.30 -10.96 -0.66
N CYS A 98 -1.09 -11.39 -0.32
CA CYS A 98 0.12 -10.77 -0.85
C CYS A 98 0.75 -11.63 -1.94
N ALA A 99 1.16 -10.99 -3.03
CA ALA A 99 1.77 -11.68 -4.15
C ALA A 99 2.83 -10.91 -4.92
N VAL A 100 3.70 -11.65 -5.59
CA VAL A 100 4.68 -11.14 -6.55
C VAL A 100 4.40 -11.71 -7.93
N PRO A 101 4.24 -10.86 -8.97
CA PRO A 101 4.09 -11.32 -10.35
C PRO A 101 5.30 -12.12 -10.83
N VAL A 102 5.06 -13.27 -11.45
CA VAL A 102 6.07 -14.12 -12.11
C VAL A 102 5.69 -14.34 -13.57
N PRO A 103 6.65 -14.56 -14.49
CA PRO A 103 6.36 -14.69 -15.92
C PRO A 103 5.75 -16.04 -16.29
N THR A 104 5.89 -17.05 -15.43
CA THR A 104 5.46 -18.44 -15.67
C THR A 104 4.69 -18.97 -14.46
N ARG A 105 3.65 -19.77 -14.72
CA ARG A 105 2.89 -20.45 -13.67
C ARG A 105 3.80 -21.38 -12.88
N ALA A 106 4.05 -21.07 -11.61
CA ALA A 106 4.72 -21.96 -10.67
C ALA A 106 3.72 -22.93 -10.02
N GLU A 107 4.17 -23.96 -9.32
CA GLU A 107 3.34 -24.71 -8.37
C GLU A 107 3.45 -24.08 -6.98
N GLY A 108 2.47 -24.24 -6.12
CA GLY A 108 2.45 -23.63 -4.78
C GLY A 108 3.18 -24.53 -3.81
N GLU A 109 3.67 -23.98 -2.71
CA GLU A 109 4.33 -24.76 -1.67
C GLU A 109 4.00 -24.22 -0.29
N GLY A 110 3.51 -25.10 0.59
CA GLY A 110 3.12 -24.74 1.94
C GLY A 110 1.98 -23.71 1.97
N ARG A 111 2.25 -22.53 2.53
CA ARG A 111 1.28 -21.42 2.61
C ARG A 111 1.21 -20.58 1.34
N VAL A 112 2.17 -20.74 0.43
CA VAL A 112 2.19 -20.02 -0.84
C VAL A 112 1.35 -20.80 -1.83
N VAL A 113 0.14 -20.32 -2.07
CA VAL A 113 -0.75 -20.90 -3.09
C VAL A 113 -0.57 -20.19 -4.41
N GLY A 114 -1.30 -20.67 -5.41
CA GLY A 114 -1.29 -20.01 -6.68
C GLY A 114 -2.59 -19.55 -7.20
N GLY A 115 -2.62 -18.28 -7.56
CA GLY A 115 -3.75 -17.64 -8.19
C GLY A 115 -3.48 -17.21 -9.63
N GLU A 116 -4.49 -16.54 -10.15
CA GLU A 116 -4.42 -15.72 -11.34
C GLU A 116 -4.97 -14.35 -10.95
N LEU A 117 -4.32 -13.29 -11.42
CA LEU A 117 -4.86 -11.95 -11.27
C LEU A 117 -5.81 -11.70 -12.45
N PRO A 118 -7.12 -11.56 -12.21
CA PRO A 118 -8.07 -11.31 -13.29
C PRO A 118 -7.70 -10.01 -14.00
N GLY A 119 -7.69 -10.07 -15.33
CA GLY A 119 -7.59 -8.86 -16.15
C GLY A 119 -8.88 -8.04 -16.04
N GLY A 120 -8.82 -6.80 -16.48
CA GLY A 120 -9.99 -5.91 -16.46
C GLY A 120 -9.63 -4.43 -16.47
N GLU A 121 -10.67 -3.60 -16.44
CA GLU A 121 -10.50 -2.17 -16.19
C GLU A 121 -10.22 -1.95 -14.70
N VAL A 122 -9.23 -1.11 -14.41
CA VAL A 122 -8.89 -0.68 -13.06
C VAL A 122 -8.82 0.85 -12.99
N ALA A 123 -9.23 1.41 -11.87
CA ALA A 123 -8.94 2.80 -11.50
C ALA A 123 -7.73 2.79 -10.56
N CYS A 124 -6.70 3.57 -10.85
CA CYS A 124 -5.51 3.64 -10.00
C CYS A 124 -4.98 5.04 -9.80
N ASN A 125 -4.30 5.26 -8.68
CA ASN A 125 -3.48 6.44 -8.42
C ASN A 125 -2.15 6.03 -7.80
N ARG A 126 -1.21 6.98 -7.72
CA ARG A 126 0.11 6.75 -7.13
C ARG A 126 0.30 7.62 -5.90
N HIS A 127 0.49 6.98 -4.76
CA HIS A 127 0.95 7.58 -3.52
C HIS A 127 2.48 7.65 -3.49
N VAL A 128 3.00 8.77 -3.00
CA VAL A 128 4.42 9.03 -2.79
C VAL A 128 4.53 9.77 -1.46
N GLY A 129 4.97 9.08 -0.41
CA GLY A 129 4.99 9.69 0.91
C GLY A 129 4.99 8.66 2.04
N PRO A 130 4.64 9.10 3.27
CA PRO A 130 4.55 8.21 4.41
C PRO A 130 3.32 7.30 4.29
N TYR A 131 3.47 6.04 4.70
CA TYR A 131 2.37 5.06 4.67
C TYR A 131 1.15 5.52 5.50
N SER A 132 1.33 6.35 6.53
CA SER A 132 0.24 6.94 7.32
C SER A 132 -0.72 7.82 6.49
N ALA A 133 -0.26 8.38 5.37
CA ALA A 133 -1.07 9.18 4.46
C ALA A 133 -1.64 8.36 3.28
N LEU A 134 -1.33 7.05 3.19
CA LEU A 134 -1.87 6.16 2.16
C LEU A 134 -3.40 6.07 2.15
N PRO A 135 -4.13 6.14 3.28
CA PRO A 135 -5.60 6.14 3.26
C PRO A 135 -6.20 7.25 2.37
N GLN A 136 -5.53 8.41 2.25
CA GLN A 136 -5.98 9.49 1.37
C GLN A 136 -5.95 9.09 -0.12
N ALA A 137 -5.03 8.20 -0.49
CA ALA A 137 -4.96 7.65 -1.85
C ALA A 137 -6.15 6.74 -2.14
N PHE A 138 -6.53 5.88 -1.19
CA PHE A 138 -7.73 5.05 -1.28
C PHE A 138 -8.99 5.90 -1.41
N GLU A 139 -9.15 6.91 -0.54
CA GLU A 139 -10.29 7.83 -0.58
C GLU A 139 -10.40 8.54 -1.94
N ALA A 140 -9.27 8.95 -2.53
CA ALA A 140 -9.28 9.60 -3.83
C ALA A 140 -9.77 8.68 -4.96
N VAL A 141 -9.35 7.40 -4.98
CA VAL A 141 -9.87 6.43 -5.96
C VAL A 141 -11.33 6.13 -5.70
N ALA A 142 -11.72 5.88 -4.45
CA ALA A 142 -13.10 5.59 -4.07
C ALA A 142 -14.06 6.72 -4.48
N ARG A 143 -13.69 7.98 -4.20
CA ARG A 143 -14.46 9.16 -4.61
C ARG A 143 -14.59 9.23 -6.14
N TRP A 144 -13.49 9.04 -6.86
CA TRP A 144 -13.49 9.10 -8.33
C TRP A 144 -14.36 8.02 -8.97
N VAL A 145 -14.37 6.81 -8.40
CA VAL A 145 -15.21 5.68 -8.81
C VAL A 145 -16.69 6.00 -8.56
N ALA A 146 -17.02 6.49 -7.36
CA ALA A 146 -18.38 6.87 -7.00
C ALA A 146 -18.95 8.01 -7.88
N GLU A 147 -18.15 9.04 -8.14
CA GLU A 147 -18.53 10.16 -9.03
C GLU A 147 -18.84 9.73 -10.47
N ARG A 148 -18.38 8.54 -10.88
CA ARG A 148 -18.56 7.99 -12.22
C ARG A 148 -19.57 6.85 -12.28
N GLU A 149 -20.25 6.58 -11.17
CA GLU A 149 -21.24 5.51 -11.06
C GLU A 149 -20.68 4.14 -11.49
N LEU A 150 -19.38 3.93 -11.20
CA LEU A 150 -18.68 2.67 -11.44
C LEU A 150 -18.72 1.81 -10.19
N GLU A 151 -18.71 0.49 -10.37
CA GLU A 151 -18.70 -0.46 -9.27
C GLU A 151 -17.29 -1.04 -9.07
N VAL A 152 -16.92 -1.28 -7.81
CA VAL A 152 -15.72 -2.02 -7.48
C VAL A 152 -15.96 -3.51 -7.72
N ALA A 153 -15.13 -4.12 -8.57
CA ALA A 153 -15.35 -5.46 -9.12
C ALA A 153 -14.43 -6.53 -8.50
N GLY A 154 -13.75 -6.23 -7.39
CA GLY A 154 -12.82 -7.15 -6.76
C GLY A 154 -12.02 -6.51 -5.61
N PRO A 155 -11.02 -7.23 -5.08
CA PRO A 155 -10.22 -6.74 -3.96
C PRO A 155 -9.38 -5.52 -4.37
N LEU A 156 -9.26 -4.57 -3.44
CA LEU A 156 -8.44 -3.37 -3.61
C LEU A 156 -6.96 -3.77 -3.50
N ARG A 157 -6.08 -3.17 -4.30
CA ARG A 157 -4.66 -3.55 -4.29
C ARG A 157 -3.74 -2.40 -3.93
N GLU A 158 -2.77 -2.68 -3.07
CA GLU A 158 -1.56 -1.88 -2.87
C GLU A 158 -0.42 -2.52 -3.67
N VAL A 159 0.12 -1.80 -4.65
CA VAL A 159 1.28 -2.24 -5.44
C VAL A 159 2.50 -1.44 -4.99
N TYR A 160 3.50 -2.11 -4.40
CA TYR A 160 4.67 -1.46 -3.81
C TYR A 160 5.77 -1.26 -4.87
N LEU A 161 5.87 -0.06 -5.41
CA LEU A 161 6.76 0.28 -6.52
C LEU A 161 8.18 0.67 -6.10
N SER A 162 8.39 1.00 -4.82
CA SER A 162 9.71 1.32 -4.26
C SER A 162 10.21 0.17 -3.38
N HIS A 163 11.43 -0.31 -3.66
CA HIS A 163 12.14 -1.29 -2.82
C HIS A 163 13.08 -0.64 -1.79
N ASP A 164 13.21 0.69 -1.78
CA ASP A 164 14.36 1.35 -1.15
C ASP A 164 14.20 1.43 0.38
N PRO A 165 15.16 0.88 1.15
CA PRO A 165 15.04 0.79 2.60
C PRO A 165 15.35 2.10 3.35
N GLU A 166 15.66 3.22 2.67
CA GLU A 166 16.08 4.43 3.37
C GLU A 166 15.81 5.78 2.65
N PRO A 167 15.38 6.85 3.37
CA PRO A 167 14.66 6.83 4.64
C PRO A 167 13.16 6.57 4.39
N ALA A 168 12.50 6.01 5.41
CA ALA A 168 11.09 5.57 5.50
C ALA A 168 9.99 6.60 5.15
N GLN A 169 10.34 7.75 4.56
CA GLN A 169 9.44 8.86 4.30
C GLN A 169 8.87 8.87 2.88
N ARG A 170 9.37 8.03 1.97
CA ARG A 170 8.97 8.07 0.56
C ARG A 170 8.62 6.69 0.00
N HIS A 171 7.58 6.09 0.55
CA HIS A 171 6.97 4.92 -0.03
C HIS A 171 6.26 5.31 -1.33
N VAL A 172 6.55 4.57 -2.40
CA VAL A 172 5.81 4.67 -3.64
C VAL A 172 4.86 3.48 -3.72
N VAL A 173 3.58 3.76 -3.48
CA VAL A 173 2.51 2.75 -3.54
C VAL A 173 1.53 3.16 -4.61
N GLU A 174 1.18 2.24 -5.50
CA GLU A 174 0.05 2.43 -6.41
C GLU A 174 -1.18 1.76 -5.80
N VAL A 175 -2.24 2.55 -5.61
CA VAL A 175 -3.55 2.02 -5.15
C VAL A 175 -4.37 1.71 -6.39
N VAL A 176 -4.91 0.49 -6.45
CA VAL A 176 -5.62 -0.03 -7.62
C VAL A 176 -6.96 -0.61 -7.22
N PHE A 177 -8.04 -0.11 -7.83
CA PHE A 177 -9.41 -0.58 -7.66
C PHE A 177 -9.82 -1.30 -8.95
N PRO A 178 -10.10 -2.61 -8.92
CA PRO A 178 -10.80 -3.27 -10.02
C PRO A 178 -12.18 -2.64 -10.19
N ILE A 179 -12.55 -2.29 -11.41
CA ILE A 179 -13.83 -1.62 -11.68
C ILE A 179 -14.61 -2.30 -12.79
N ARG A 180 -15.93 -2.16 -12.74
CA ARG A 180 -16.84 -2.52 -13.83
C ARG A 180 -17.85 -1.41 -14.05
N ARG A 181 -18.37 -1.33 -15.28
CA ARG A 181 -19.53 -0.47 -15.56
C ARG A 181 -20.77 -1.10 -14.96
N THR A 182 -21.55 -0.28 -14.28
CA THR A 182 -22.92 -0.60 -13.86
C THR A 182 -23.77 -0.66 -15.14
N SER A 183 -24.25 -1.85 -15.49
CA SER A 183 -25.20 -2.04 -16.61
C SER A 183 -26.63 -1.78 -16.16
#